data_AF-A0A2V6T8C0-F1
#
_entry.id   AF-A0A2V6T8C0-F1
#
_cell.length_a   1.000
_cell.length_b   1.000
_cell.length_c   1.000
_cell.angle_alpha   90.00
_cell.angle_beta   90.00
_cell.angle_gamma   90.00
#
_symmetry.space_group_name_H-M   'P 1'
#
loop_
_entity.id
_entity.type
_entity.pdbx_description
1 polymer ?
#
loop_
_entity_poly.entity_id
_entity_poly.type
_entity_poly.pdbx_seq_one_letter_code
_entity_poly.pdbx_strand_id
1 'polypeptide(L)'
;MTRTRVLDLAALAPGGVELVVVRGMDVALFRRGEEIFALGNECAHKGGNLCDGRVEGDIVTCPLHGWEFDLRSGVCMTIPGETVPHFTVTVDDGGIYLEESA
;
A
#
# COMPACT_ATOMS: atom_id res chain seq x y z
N MET A 1 13.06 -13.05 -8.57
CA MET A 1 11.79 -12.50 -8.09
C MET A 1 11.09 -11.90 -9.30
N THR A 2 9.80 -12.16 -9.47
CA THR A 2 9.05 -11.73 -10.66
C THR A 2 8.14 -10.58 -10.26
N ARG A 3 8.43 -9.39 -10.79
CA ARG A 3 7.52 -8.25 -10.70
C ARG A 3 6.24 -8.48 -11.48
N THR A 4 5.14 -8.01 -10.93
CA THR A 4 3.83 -8.07 -11.56
C THR A 4 3.39 -6.65 -11.91
N ARG A 5 3.05 -6.40 -13.19
CA ARG A 5 2.45 -5.12 -13.60
C ARG A 5 1.03 -5.03 -13.05
N VAL A 6 0.67 -3.94 -12.38
CA VAL A 6 -0.62 -3.82 -11.69
C VAL A 6 -1.49 -2.68 -12.16
N LEU A 7 -0.88 -1.57 -12.60
CA LEU A 7 -1.61 -0.35 -12.94
C LEU A 7 -0.77 0.53 -13.87
N ASP A 8 -1.41 1.36 -14.67
CA ASP A 8 -0.74 2.45 -15.38
C ASP A 8 -0.46 3.61 -14.41
N LEU A 9 0.73 4.19 -14.44
CA LEU A 9 1.10 5.34 -13.60
C LEU A 9 0.11 6.51 -13.74
N ALA A 10 -0.40 6.72 -14.96
CA ALA A 10 -1.36 7.77 -15.26
C ALA A 10 -2.73 7.57 -14.59
N ALA A 11 -3.08 6.32 -14.23
CA ALA A 11 -4.31 6.00 -13.53
C ALA A 11 -4.23 6.30 -12.02
N LEU A 12 -3.02 6.32 -11.43
CA LEU A 12 -2.82 6.70 -10.03
C LEU A 12 -2.42 8.16 -9.94
N ALA A 13 -3.39 9.05 -9.75
CA ALA A 13 -3.16 10.49 -9.64
C ALA A 13 -2.22 10.84 -8.46
N PRO A 14 -1.43 11.93 -8.54
CA PRO A 14 -0.68 12.44 -7.39
C PRO A 14 -1.62 12.67 -6.20
N GLY A 15 -1.28 12.15 -5.02
CA GLY A 15 -2.17 12.22 -3.87
C GLY A 15 -3.25 11.11 -3.83
N GLY A 16 -3.35 10.31 -4.88
CA GLY A 16 -4.36 9.26 -5.03
C GLY A 16 -4.02 7.97 -4.30
N VAL A 17 -5.06 7.14 -4.20
CA VAL A 17 -5.04 5.78 -3.67
C VAL A 17 -5.80 4.90 -4.64
N GLU A 18 -5.26 3.73 -4.98
CA GLU A 18 -5.91 2.77 -5.88
C GLU A 18 -5.82 1.36 -5.31
N LEU A 19 -6.86 0.56 -5.52
CA LEU A 19 -6.90 -0.84 -5.14
C LEU A 19 -6.56 -1.72 -6.34
N VAL A 20 -5.55 -2.58 -6.18
CA VAL A 20 -5.15 -3.54 -7.21
C VAL A 20 -5.09 -4.94 -6.64
N VAL A 21 -5.13 -5.94 -7.53
CA VAL A 21 -5.02 -7.35 -7.13
C VAL A 21 -3.70 -7.91 -7.62
N VAL A 22 -2.89 -8.44 -6.71
CA VAL A 22 -1.64 -9.15 -7.02
C VAL A 22 -1.73 -10.56 -6.48
N ARG A 23 -1.65 -11.56 -7.37
CA ARG A 23 -1.68 -12.99 -7.01
C ARG A 23 -2.88 -13.37 -6.11
N GLY A 24 -4.01 -12.69 -6.28
CA GLY A 24 -5.23 -12.91 -5.49
C GLY A 24 -5.29 -12.16 -4.16
N MET A 25 -4.30 -11.32 -3.85
CA MET A 25 -4.30 -10.42 -2.69
C MET A 25 -4.70 -9.01 -3.11
N ASP A 26 -5.58 -8.39 -2.35
CA ASP A 26 -5.91 -6.97 -2.45
C ASP A 26 -4.77 -6.12 -1.89
N VAL A 27 -4.26 -5.20 -2.70
CA VAL A 27 -3.13 -4.32 -2.39
C VAL A 27 -3.55 -2.87 -2.62
N ALA A 28 -3.39 -2.04 -1.59
CA ALA A 28 -3.61 -0.62 -1.66
C ALA A 28 -2.33 0.09 -2.14
N LEU A 29 -2.41 0.78 -3.27
CA LEU A 29 -1.37 1.67 -3.78
C LEU A 29 -1.60 3.08 -3.23
N PHE A 30 -0.54 3.71 -2.72
CA PHE A 30 -0.58 5.08 -2.20
C PHE A 30 0.47 5.92 -2.92
N ARG A 31 0.05 6.98 -3.63
CA ARG A 31 1.01 7.89 -4.30
C ARG A 31 1.27 9.14 -3.48
N ARG A 32 2.49 9.30 -2.95
CA ARG A 32 2.94 10.49 -2.20
C ARG A 32 3.95 11.27 -3.05
N GLY A 33 3.48 12.34 -3.68
CA GLY A 33 4.29 13.09 -4.65
C GLY A 33 4.68 12.20 -5.84
N GLU A 34 5.98 11.97 -6.00
CA GLU A 34 6.54 11.09 -7.04
C GLU A 34 6.70 9.63 -6.57
N GLU A 35 6.67 9.38 -5.26
CA GLU A 35 6.85 8.06 -4.69
C GLU A 35 5.52 7.30 -4.61
N ILE A 36 5.58 5.99 -4.80
CA ILE A 36 4.42 5.09 -4.72
C ILE A 36 4.75 4.00 -3.71
N PHE A 37 3.83 3.80 -2.78
CA PHE A 37 3.88 2.74 -1.78
C PHE A 37 2.78 1.72 -2.04
N ALA A 38 2.98 0.51 -1.56
CA ALA A 38 2.03 -0.58 -1.73
C ALA A 38 1.99 -1.43 -0.47
N LEU A 39 0.81 -1.50 0.15
CA LEU A 39 0.54 -2.33 1.32
C LEU A 39 -0.59 -3.32 1.01
N GLY A 40 -0.59 -4.48 1.66
CA GLY A 40 -1.78 -5.32 1.73
C GLY A 40 -2.95 -4.51 2.27
N ASN A 41 -4.11 -4.60 1.62
CA ASN A 41 -5.24 -3.72 1.92
C ASN A 41 -5.91 -4.06 3.26
N GLU A 42 -5.70 -5.28 3.77
CA GLU A 42 -6.36 -5.76 4.98
C GLU A 42 -5.56 -5.38 6.24
N CYS A 43 -6.13 -4.52 7.09
CA CYS A 43 -5.57 -4.15 8.38
C CYS A 43 -5.43 -5.38 9.30
N ALA A 44 -4.21 -5.61 9.82
CA ALA A 44 -3.85 -6.76 10.65
C ALA A 44 -4.72 -6.96 11.91
N HIS A 45 -5.45 -5.94 12.35
CA HIS A 45 -6.34 -6.05 13.51
C HIS A 45 -7.59 -6.89 13.24
N LYS A 46 -8.46 -6.42 12.33
CA LYS A 46 -9.80 -6.98 12.06
C LYS A 46 -10.24 -6.79 10.61
N GLY A 47 -9.26 -6.67 9.71
CA GLY A 47 -9.46 -6.60 8.28
C GLY A 47 -10.18 -5.36 7.74
N GLY A 48 -9.95 -4.21 8.36
CA GLY A 48 -10.36 -2.94 7.77
C GLY A 48 -9.54 -2.59 6.53
N ASN A 49 -10.20 -2.05 5.50
CA ASN A 49 -9.55 -1.62 4.27
C ASN A 49 -8.65 -0.41 4.52
N LEU A 50 -7.36 -0.53 4.20
CA LEU A 50 -6.39 0.56 4.30
C LEU A 50 -6.53 1.56 3.15
N CYS A 51 -7.04 1.15 1.99
CA CYS A 51 -7.32 2.07 0.88
C CYS A 51 -8.36 3.14 1.24
N ASP A 52 -9.25 2.84 2.18
CA ASP A 52 -10.27 3.76 2.72
C ASP A 52 -9.73 4.62 3.88
N GLY A 53 -8.46 4.44 4.23
CA GLY A 53 -7.79 5.10 5.35
C GLY A 53 -7.35 6.54 5.08
N ARG A 54 -7.13 7.28 6.17
CA ARG A 54 -6.55 8.63 6.08
C ARG A 54 -5.04 8.53 5.99
N VAL A 55 -4.43 9.27 5.07
CA VAL A 55 -2.96 9.29 4.89
C VAL A 55 -2.40 10.63 5.34
N GLU A 56 -1.45 10.59 6.28
CA GLU A 56 -0.72 11.76 6.78
C GLU A 56 0.79 11.47 6.73
N GLY A 57 1.52 12.24 5.92
CA GLY A 57 2.91 11.89 5.59
C GLY A 57 2.99 10.52 4.93
N ASP A 58 3.82 9.65 5.51
CA ASP A 58 4.00 8.26 5.06
C ASP A 58 3.26 7.27 5.98
N ILE A 59 2.20 7.71 6.67
CA ILE A 59 1.40 6.87 7.57
C ILE A 59 -0.04 6.79 7.06
N VAL A 60 -0.59 5.57 7.00
CA VAL A 60 -2.02 5.35 6.79
C VAL A 60 -2.71 4.94 8.09
N THR A 61 -3.77 5.65 8.45
CA THR A 61 -4.64 5.34 9.57
C THR A 61 -5.85 4.54 9.08
N CYS A 62 -5.98 3.29 9.55
CA CYS A 62 -7.13 2.44 9.26
C CYS A 62 -8.43 3.09 9.76
N PRO A 63 -9.47 3.19 8.91
CA PRO A 63 -10.68 3.93 9.24
C PRO A 63 -11.56 3.26 10.29
N LEU A 64 -11.36 1.96 10.58
CA LEU A 64 -12.20 1.22 11.53
C LEU A 64 -11.84 1.52 13.00
N HIS A 65 -10.57 1.36 13.36
CA HIS A 65 -10.13 1.43 14.76
C HIS A 65 -8.90 2.31 14.97
N GLY A 66 -8.48 3.04 13.93
CA GLY A 66 -7.38 4.01 14.04
C GLY A 66 -5.98 3.40 14.13
N TRP A 67 -5.79 2.13 13.76
CA TRP A 67 -4.45 1.57 13.68
C TRP A 67 -3.67 2.22 12.55
N GLU A 68 -2.46 2.64 12.86
CA GLU A 68 -1.58 3.38 11.97
C GLU A 68 -0.49 2.45 11.44
N PHE A 69 -0.23 2.53 10.14
CA PHE A 69 0.79 1.73 9.47
C PHE A 69 1.71 2.63 8.65
N ASP A 70 3.01 2.38 8.76
CA ASP A 70 4.02 3.02 7.92
C ASP A 70 3.95 2.48 6.48
N LEU A 71 3.83 3.38 5.50
CA LEU A 71 3.66 3.03 4.09
C LEU A 71 4.90 2.36 3.47
N ARG A 72 6.10 2.59 4.04
CA ARG A 72 7.36 2.05 3.49
C ARG A 72 7.58 0.60 3.91
N SER A 73 7.22 0.27 5.14
CA SER A 73 7.57 -1.00 5.79
C SER A 73 6.36 -1.87 6.13
N GLY A 74 5.14 -1.32 6.11
CA GLY A 74 3.94 -1.98 6.59
C GLY A 74 3.89 -2.18 8.11
N VAL A 75 4.85 -1.63 8.86
CA VAL A 75 4.90 -1.75 10.33
C VAL A 75 3.74 -0.98 10.96
N CYS A 76 3.05 -1.62 11.90
CA CYS A 76 2.03 -0.99 12.73
C CYS A 76 2.70 -0.10 13.78
N MET A 77 2.38 1.18 13.74
CA MET A 77 2.86 2.19 14.69
C MET A 77 2.04 2.17 15.99
N THR A 78 0.81 1.67 15.93
CA THR A 78 -0.10 1.60 17.09
C THR A 78 0.20 0.39 17.98
N ILE A 79 0.47 -0.77 17.39
CA ILE A 79 0.74 -2.03 18.09
C ILE A 79 2.12 -2.56 17.67
N PRO A 80 3.14 -2.47 18.53
CA PRO A 80 4.47 -2.94 18.21
C PRO A 80 4.50 -4.43 17.84
N GLY A 81 5.18 -4.75 16.73
CA GLY A 81 5.35 -6.12 16.25
C GLY A 81 4.29 -6.57 15.25
N GLU A 82 3.18 -5.84 15.09
CA GLU A 82 2.20 -6.09 14.04
C GLU A 82 2.64 -5.45 12.72
N THR A 83 2.35 -6.12 11.61
CA THR A 83 2.64 -5.63 10.26
C THR A 83 1.53 -6.00 9.28
N VAL A 84 1.46 -5.28 8.18
CA VAL A 84 0.75 -5.71 6.96
C VAL A 84 1.77 -6.05 5.88
N PRO A 85 1.40 -6.89 4.88
CA PRO A 85 2.24 -7.10 3.71
C PRO A 85 2.63 -5.75 3.09
N HIS A 86 3.87 -5.61 2.65
CA HIS A 86 4.34 -4.46 1.89
C HIS A 86 5.12 -4.94 0.67
N PHE A 87 5.15 -4.11 -0.37
CA PHE A 87 5.71 -4.48 -1.65
C PHE A 87 6.74 -3.46 -2.10
N THR A 88 7.80 -3.97 -2.73
CA THR A 88 8.71 -3.12 -3.49
C THR A 88 7.99 -2.67 -4.75
N VAL A 89 7.94 -1.35 -4.96
CA VAL A 89 7.30 -0.73 -6.11
C VAL A 89 8.37 -0.25 -7.10
N THR A 90 8.23 -0.62 -8.37
CA THR A 90 9.03 -0.06 -9.47
C THR A 90 8.12 0.53 -10.53
N VAL A 91 8.54 1.63 -11.15
CA VAL A 91 7.82 2.28 -12.25
C VAL A 91 8.68 2.25 -13.49
N ASP A 92 8.22 1.52 -14.52
CA ASP A 92 8.92 1.37 -15.79
C ASP A 92 7.94 1.56 -16.96
N ASP A 93 8.34 2.33 -17.97
CA ASP A 93 7.55 2.56 -19.20
C ASP A 93 6.07 2.93 -18.90
N GLY A 94 5.88 3.80 -17.90
CA GLY A 94 4.55 4.24 -17.45
C GLY A 94 3.71 3.17 -16.74
N GLY A 95 4.24 1.98 -16.46
CA GLY A 95 3.60 0.93 -15.67
C GLY A 95 4.11 0.88 -14.23
N ILE A 96 3.21 0.65 -13.28
CA ILE A 96 3.52 0.34 -11.88
C ILE A 96 3.64 -1.17 -11.76
N TYR A 97 4.73 -1.63 -11.14
CA TYR A 97 5.01 -3.03 -10.88
C TYR A 97 5.28 -3.28 -9.41
N LEU A 98 4.78 -4.42 -8.91
CA LEU A 98 4.95 -4.86 -7.53
C LEU A 98 5.77 -6.15 -7.43
N GLU A 99 6.67 -6.18 -6.45
CA GLU A 99 7.39 -7.36 -5.98
C GLU A 99 7.14 -7.53 -4.47
N GLU A 100 6.83 -8.75 -4.02
CA GLU A 100 6.78 -9.03 -2.57
C GLU A 100 8.16 -8.75 -1.97
N SER A 101 8.19 -7.88 -0.96
CA SER A 101 9.38 -7.69 -0.15
C SER A 101 9.64 -8.98 0.64
N ALA A 102 10.89 -9.46 0.63
CA ALA A 102 11.30 -10.65 1.37
C ALA A 102 11.25 -10.46 2.89
#